data_AF-A0A256ZII0-F1
#
_entry.id   AF-A0A256ZII0-F1
#
_cell.length_a   1.000
_cell.length_b   1.000
_cell.length_c   1.000
_cell.angle_alpha   90.00
_cell.angle_beta   90.00
_cell.angle_gamma   90.00
#
_symmetry.space_group_name_H-M   'P 1'
#
loop_
_entity.id
_entity.type
_entity.pdbx_description
1 polymer ?
#
loop_
_entity_poly.entity_id
_entity_poly.type
_entity_poly.pdbx_seq_one_letter_code
_entity_poly.pdbx_strand_id
1 'polypeptide(L)'
;MMNMSIRLELSQRACRRMALYSLALGIAYTVLGLLELVNAIFSWFLPRIGPPLRSPWLPSSDAFGAFSSIVIGAVFSYAIGLWKGKQEDVAFVLVGTILSGTFGVLYILISLADALEALISGGRALGALAAGLMRPEIWLFFSALPLALASWGHVLRKEAR
;
A
#
# COMPACT_ATOMS: atom_id res chain seq x y z
N MET A 1 -34.59 -9.18 31.93
CA MET A 1 -33.19 -9.11 32.38
C MET A 1 -32.28 -9.12 31.17
N MET A 2 -31.22 -8.30 31.20
CA MET A 2 -30.40 -7.83 30.08
C MET A 2 -29.88 -8.93 29.14
N ASN A 3 -30.27 -8.82 27.87
CA ASN A 3 -29.57 -9.46 26.78
C ASN A 3 -28.34 -8.59 26.44
N MET A 4 -27.27 -8.75 27.22
CA MET A 4 -26.03 -7.97 27.03
C MET A 4 -25.11 -8.70 26.05
N SER A 5 -25.53 -8.76 24.79
CA SER A 5 -24.62 -9.11 23.70
C SER A 5 -23.66 -7.95 23.49
N ILE A 6 -22.55 -7.89 24.23
CA ILE A 6 -21.40 -7.08 23.81
C ILE A 6 -20.74 -7.83 22.65
N ARG A 7 -21.43 -7.84 21.52
CA ARG A 7 -20.80 -8.08 20.23
C ARG A 7 -20.10 -6.76 19.96
N LEU A 8 -18.76 -6.73 19.99
CA LEU A 8 -17.96 -5.56 19.59
C LEU A 8 -18.13 -5.34 18.08
N GLU A 9 -19.35 -5.02 17.67
CA GLU A 9 -19.69 -4.58 16.34
C GLU A 9 -19.02 -3.23 16.14
N LEU A 10 -18.22 -3.10 15.09
CA LEU A 10 -17.62 -1.82 14.72
C LEU A 10 -18.75 -0.79 14.66
N SER A 11 -18.62 0.29 15.44
CA SER A 11 -19.61 1.36 15.39
C SER A 11 -19.75 1.85 13.94
N GLN A 12 -20.95 2.21 13.51
CA GLN A 12 -21.17 2.65 12.13
C GLN A 12 -20.28 3.82 11.74
N ARG A 13 -19.92 4.70 12.69
CA ARG A 13 -18.96 5.79 12.48
C ARG A 13 -17.55 5.28 12.20
N ALA A 14 -17.10 4.25 12.93
CA ALA A 14 -15.80 3.60 12.70
C ALA A 14 -15.76 2.90 11.34
N CYS A 15 -16.79 2.13 10.98
CA CYS A 15 -16.89 1.50 9.65
C CYS A 15 -16.79 2.53 8.52
N ARG A 16 -17.52 3.65 8.63
CA ARG A 16 -17.47 4.73 7.62
C ARG A 16 -16.10 5.37 7.50
N ARG A 17 -15.42 5.62 8.62
CA ARG A 17 -14.06 6.18 8.61
C ARG A 17 -13.06 5.20 7.98
N MET A 18 -13.13 3.92 8.34
CA MET A 18 -12.28 2.88 7.75
C MET A 18 -12.54 2.74 6.25
N ALA A 19 -13.81 2.75 5.82
CA ALA A 19 -14.17 2.67 4.40
C ALA A 19 -13.60 3.85 3.61
N LEU A 20 -13.77 5.08 4.12
CA LEU A 20 -13.26 6.28 3.45
C LEU A 20 -11.72 6.28 3.37
N TYR A 21 -11.06 5.92 4.47
CA TYR A 21 -9.60 5.87 4.53
C TYR A 21 -9.04 4.77 3.62
N SER A 22 -9.66 3.59 3.63
CA SER A 22 -9.35 2.49 2.71
C SER A 22 -9.53 2.92 1.27
N LEU A 23 -10.64 3.57 0.92
CA LEU A 23 -10.88 4.05 -0.43
C LEU A 23 -9.85 5.08 -0.88
N ALA A 24 -9.45 6.00 0.00
CA ALA A 24 -8.42 7.00 -0.29
C ALA A 24 -7.06 6.34 -0.60
N LEU A 25 -6.65 5.35 0.20
CA LEU A 25 -5.46 4.55 -0.08
C LEU A 25 -5.61 3.74 -1.38
N GLY A 26 -6.80 3.17 -1.61
CA GLY A 26 -7.14 2.43 -2.81
C GLY A 26 -6.89 3.25 -4.08
N ILE A 27 -7.47 4.45 -4.12
CA ILE A 27 -7.29 5.40 -5.21
C ILE A 27 -5.82 5.77 -5.38
N ALA A 28 -5.10 6.08 -4.29
CA ALA A 28 -3.70 6.46 -4.35
C ALA A 28 -2.82 5.35 -4.95
N TYR A 29 -2.97 4.11 -4.47
CA TYR A 29 -2.27 2.94 -5.00
C TYR A 29 -2.60 2.68 -6.47
N THR A 30 -3.87 2.76 -6.87
CA THR A 30 -4.27 2.55 -8.26
C THR A 30 -3.72 3.63 -9.18
N VAL A 31 -3.80 4.91 -8.78
CA VAL A 31 -3.25 6.01 -9.59
C VAL A 31 -1.75 5.84 -9.78
N LEU A 32 -0.99 5.60 -8.71
CA LEU A 32 0.46 5.41 -8.79
C LEU A 32 0.82 4.19 -9.65
N GLY A 33 0.16 3.05 -9.42
CA GLY A 33 0.40 1.86 -10.23
C GLY A 33 0.08 2.04 -11.71
N LEU A 34 -0.96 2.81 -12.07
CA LEU A 34 -1.22 3.14 -13.47
C LEU A 34 -0.14 4.02 -14.08
N LEU A 35 0.34 5.03 -13.36
CA LEU A 35 1.41 5.91 -13.84
C LEU A 35 2.72 5.13 -14.04
N GLU A 36 3.07 4.25 -13.10
CA GLU A 36 4.24 3.37 -13.20
C GLU A 36 4.11 2.36 -14.34
N LEU A 37 2.91 1.80 -14.54
CA LEU A 37 2.66 0.85 -15.63
C LEU A 37 2.87 1.53 -16.99
N VAL A 38 2.37 2.76 -17.15
CA VAL A 38 2.59 3.56 -18.36
C VAL A 38 4.08 3.78 -18.58
N ASN A 39 4.83 4.18 -17.54
CA ASN A 39 6.27 4.33 -17.63
C ASN A 39 6.99 3.04 -18.04
N ALA A 40 6.63 1.92 -17.41
CA ALA A 40 7.24 0.62 -17.70
C ALA A 40 6.96 0.16 -19.13
N ILE A 41 5.71 0.31 -19.63
CA ILE A 41 5.35 0.00 -21.01
C ILE A 41 6.20 0.81 -21.99
N PHE A 42 6.32 2.11 -21.80
CA PHE A 42 7.12 2.95 -22.69
C PHE A 42 8.61 2.58 -22.63
N SER A 43 9.16 2.32 -21.45
CA SER A 43 10.55 1.92 -21.30
C SER A 43 10.85 0.55 -21.92
N TRP A 44 9.93 -0.40 -21.88
CA TRP A 44 10.11 -1.74 -22.44
C TRP A 44 9.88 -1.80 -23.95
N PHE A 45 8.80 -1.18 -24.44
CA PHE A 45 8.38 -1.28 -25.84
C PHE A 45 8.88 -0.13 -26.72
N LEU A 46 9.15 1.04 -26.15
CA LEU A 46 9.65 2.23 -26.86
C LEU A 46 10.91 2.81 -26.19
N PRO A 47 11.99 2.02 -26.04
CA PRO A 47 13.20 2.44 -25.32
C PRO A 47 13.87 3.68 -25.93
N ARG A 48 13.65 3.96 -27.22
CA ARG A 48 14.17 5.18 -27.89
C ARG A 48 13.47 6.46 -27.43
N ILE A 49 12.22 6.37 -26.99
CA ILE A 49 11.43 7.51 -26.49
C ILE A 49 11.63 7.66 -24.97
N GLY A 50 11.72 6.51 -24.27
CA GLY A 50 11.83 6.45 -22.82
C GLY A 50 10.50 6.75 -22.12
N PRO A 51 10.50 6.81 -20.78
CA PRO A 51 9.29 6.99 -20.00
C PRO A 51 8.70 8.42 -20.21
N PRO A 52 7.38 8.53 -20.40
CA PRO A 52 6.72 9.83 -20.60
C PRO A 52 6.73 10.69 -19.33
N LEU A 53 6.66 10.08 -18.15
CA LEU A 53 6.68 10.79 -16.87
C LEU A 53 8.04 10.62 -16.21
N ARG A 54 8.88 11.66 -16.31
CA ARG A 54 10.19 11.70 -15.67
C ARG A 54 10.08 12.38 -14.31
N SER A 55 10.08 11.59 -13.25
CA SER A 55 10.08 12.07 -11.87
C SER A 55 11.04 11.23 -11.04
N PRO A 56 11.83 11.83 -10.12
CA PRO A 56 12.64 11.07 -9.15
C PRO A 56 11.81 10.12 -8.28
N TRP A 57 10.52 10.39 -8.15
CA TRP A 57 9.58 9.64 -7.33
C TRP A 57 8.89 8.51 -8.09
N LEU A 58 9.10 8.37 -9.40
CA LEU A 58 8.39 7.37 -10.19
C LEU A 58 9.38 6.43 -10.89
N PRO A 59 9.37 5.12 -10.60
CA PRO A 59 10.24 4.18 -11.28
C PRO A 59 9.97 4.18 -12.79
N SER A 60 11.04 4.14 -13.58
CA SER A 60 10.95 4.21 -15.04
C SER A 60 10.57 2.87 -15.68
N SER A 61 10.83 1.74 -15.03
CA SER A 61 10.75 0.41 -15.67
C SER A 61 10.27 -0.71 -14.75
N ASP A 62 9.49 -0.39 -13.70
CA ASP A 62 8.95 -1.41 -12.77
C ASP A 62 7.49 -1.76 -13.07
N ALA A 63 7.27 -2.69 -14.00
CA ALA A 63 5.92 -3.16 -14.33
C ALA A 63 5.30 -4.03 -13.22
N PHE A 64 6.13 -4.76 -12.45
CA PHE A 64 5.62 -5.66 -11.42
C PHE A 64 5.19 -4.89 -10.17
N GLY A 65 5.92 -3.85 -9.79
CA GLY A 65 5.49 -2.89 -8.77
C GLY A 65 4.25 -2.10 -9.17
N ALA A 66 4.18 -1.70 -10.43
CA ALA A 66 2.99 -1.07 -10.98
C ALA A 66 1.75 -1.99 -10.85
N PHE A 67 1.89 -3.26 -11.25
CA PHE A 67 0.83 -4.25 -11.13
C PHE A 67 0.43 -4.51 -9.67
N SER A 68 1.40 -4.71 -8.78
CA SER A 68 1.10 -4.94 -7.36
C SER A 68 0.39 -3.75 -6.73
N SER A 69 0.81 -2.53 -7.05
CA SER A 69 0.13 -1.29 -6.63
C SER A 69 -1.31 -1.23 -7.11
N ILE A 70 -1.59 -1.59 -8.38
CA ILE A 70 -2.96 -1.66 -8.89
C ILE A 70 -3.79 -2.69 -8.11
N VAL A 71 -3.23 -3.87 -7.84
CA VAL A 71 -3.91 -4.93 -7.06
C VAL A 71 -4.19 -4.47 -5.63
N ILE A 72 -3.21 -3.88 -4.94
CA ILE A 72 -3.39 -3.31 -3.59
C ILE A 72 -4.50 -2.25 -3.62
N GLY A 73 -4.47 -1.37 -4.62
CA GLY A 73 -5.46 -0.32 -4.80
C GLY A 73 -6.88 -0.86 -5.00
N ALA A 74 -7.02 -1.91 -5.82
CA ALA A 74 -8.28 -2.60 -6.02
C ALA A 74 -8.80 -3.22 -4.72
N VAL A 75 -7.96 -3.96 -3.98
CA VAL A 75 -8.34 -4.58 -2.71
C VAL A 75 -8.83 -3.53 -1.70
N PHE A 76 -8.10 -2.43 -1.53
CA PHE A 76 -8.53 -1.36 -0.63
C PHE A 76 -9.84 -0.68 -1.07
N SER A 77 -10.10 -0.59 -2.38
CA SER A 77 -11.33 0.01 -2.93
C SER A 77 -12.56 -0.88 -2.71
N TYR A 78 -12.40 -2.19 -2.64
CA TYR A 78 -13.50 -3.14 -2.36
C TYR A 78 -14.05 -3.05 -0.94
N ALA A 79 -13.37 -2.38 -0.01
CA ALA A 79 -13.84 -2.10 1.34
C ALA A 79 -15.09 -1.17 1.40
N ILE A 80 -15.64 -0.76 0.27
CA ILE A 80 -16.76 0.20 0.18
C ILE A 80 -18.05 -0.28 0.87
N GLY A 81 -18.28 -1.59 1.03
CA GLY A 81 -19.48 -2.09 1.72
C GLY A 81 -19.44 -1.86 3.24
N LEU A 82 -18.27 -1.58 3.84
CA LEU A 82 -18.19 -1.04 5.22
C LEU A 82 -19.01 0.25 5.37
N TRP A 83 -19.15 1.04 4.30
CA TRP A 83 -19.97 2.26 4.31
C TRP A 83 -21.46 1.95 4.54
N LYS A 84 -21.90 0.78 4.07
CA LYS A 84 -23.27 0.24 4.25
C LYS A 84 -23.41 -0.57 5.55
N GLY A 85 -22.37 -0.63 6.38
CA GLY A 85 -22.37 -1.39 7.64
C GLY A 85 -22.06 -2.88 7.48
N LYS A 86 -21.64 -3.34 6.29
CA LYS A 86 -21.18 -4.72 6.09
C LYS A 86 -19.83 -4.89 6.77
N GLN A 87 -19.81 -5.49 7.96
CA GLN A 87 -18.58 -5.64 8.73
C GLN A 87 -17.63 -6.67 8.13
N GLU A 88 -18.13 -7.62 7.33
CA GLU A 88 -17.34 -8.63 6.63
C GLU A 88 -16.31 -8.00 5.67
N ASP A 89 -16.64 -6.84 5.09
CA ASP A 89 -15.76 -6.09 4.20
C ASP A 89 -14.50 -5.55 4.90
N VAL A 90 -14.40 -5.65 6.24
CA VAL A 90 -13.14 -5.40 6.96
C VAL A 90 -12.03 -6.38 6.52
N ALA A 91 -12.38 -7.54 5.97
CA ALA A 91 -11.43 -8.47 5.39
C ALA A 91 -10.62 -7.84 4.25
N PHE A 92 -11.24 -7.01 3.41
CA PHE A 92 -10.52 -6.30 2.35
C PHE A 92 -9.51 -5.30 2.91
N VAL A 93 -9.86 -4.62 4.01
CA VAL A 93 -8.93 -3.73 4.72
C VAL A 93 -7.74 -4.52 5.26
N LEU A 94 -7.98 -5.67 5.91
CA LEU A 94 -6.91 -6.53 6.43
C LEU A 94 -5.98 -7.02 5.32
N VAL A 95 -6.53 -7.59 4.24
CA VAL A 95 -5.76 -8.06 3.10
C VAL A 95 -4.98 -6.92 2.44
N GLY A 96 -5.62 -5.76 2.25
CA GLY A 96 -4.96 -4.57 1.72
C GLY A 96 -3.77 -4.13 2.56
N THR A 97 -3.91 -4.14 3.90
CA THR A 97 -2.80 -3.81 4.81
C THR A 97 -1.68 -4.84 4.79
N ILE A 98 -1.99 -6.14 4.62
CA ILE A 98 -0.96 -7.18 4.45
C ILE A 98 -0.20 -6.97 3.15
N LEU A 99 -0.91 -6.79 2.03
CA LEU A 99 -0.27 -6.61 0.73
C LEU A 99 0.59 -5.34 0.69
N SER A 100 0.04 -4.22 1.17
CA SER A 100 0.74 -2.95 1.33
C SER A 100 1.98 -3.11 2.23
N GLY A 101 1.86 -3.83 3.34
CA GLY A 101 2.96 -4.17 4.23
C GLY A 101 4.06 -4.98 3.57
N THR A 102 3.69 -6.05 2.90
CA THR A 102 4.63 -6.93 2.19
C THR A 102 5.43 -6.16 1.15
N PHE A 103 4.77 -5.43 0.25
CA PHE A 103 5.47 -4.67 -0.80
C PHE A 103 6.26 -3.48 -0.24
N GLY A 104 5.71 -2.76 0.75
CA GLY A 104 6.41 -1.67 1.41
C GLY A 104 7.72 -2.12 2.07
N VAL A 105 7.68 -3.22 2.82
CA VAL A 105 8.88 -3.81 3.44
C VAL A 105 9.85 -4.31 2.38
N LEU A 106 9.37 -4.99 1.33
CA LEU A 106 10.21 -5.45 0.23
C LEU A 106 10.98 -4.28 -0.41
N TYR A 107 10.33 -3.15 -0.67
CA TYR A 107 10.99 -1.98 -1.27
C TYR A 107 12.01 -1.31 -0.34
N ILE A 108 11.75 -1.30 0.97
CA ILE A 108 12.75 -0.83 1.95
C ILE A 108 13.98 -1.73 1.92
N LEU A 109 13.78 -3.06 1.87
CA LEU A 109 14.88 -4.02 1.83
C LEU A 109 15.69 -3.92 0.53
N ILE A 110 15.03 -3.72 -0.62
CA ILE A 110 15.70 -3.47 -1.90
C ILE A 110 16.55 -2.19 -1.80
N SER A 111 15.98 -1.11 -1.27
CA SER A 111 16.70 0.16 -1.11
C SER A 111 17.94 0.02 -0.20
N LEU A 112 17.85 -0.81 0.84
CA LEU A 112 18.97 -1.12 1.73
C LEU A 112 20.02 -1.99 1.04
N ALA A 113 19.61 -2.95 0.21
CA ALA A 113 20.51 -3.79 -0.57
C ALA A 113 21.32 -2.94 -1.58
N ASP A 114 20.65 -2.03 -2.30
CA ASP A 114 21.30 -1.11 -3.23
C ASP A 114 22.30 -0.18 -2.52
N ALA A 115 21.94 0.29 -1.32
CA ALA A 115 22.83 1.10 -0.49
C ALA A 115 24.06 0.32 0.00
N LEU A 116 23.88 -0.96 0.35
CA LEU A 116 24.97 -1.84 0.76
C LEU A 116 25.90 -2.15 -0.43
N GLU A 117 25.35 -2.40 -1.61
CA GLU A 117 26.13 -2.57 -2.84
C GLU A 117 26.96 -1.32 -3.15
N ALA A 118 26.35 -0.14 -3.05
CA ALA A 118 27.05 1.13 -3.21
C ALA A 118 28.15 1.32 -2.15
N LEU A 119 27.94 0.87 -0.91
CA LEU A 119 28.97 0.94 0.13
C LEU A 119 30.18 0.05 -0.18
N ILE A 120 29.94 -1.18 -0.62
CA ILE A 120 30.99 -2.17 -0.93
C ILE A 120 31.78 -1.76 -2.18
N SER A 121 31.12 -1.17 -3.17
CA SER A 121 31.74 -0.70 -4.42
C SER A 121 32.48 0.64 -4.28
N GLY A 122 32.50 1.24 -3.09
CA GLY A 122 33.11 2.57 -2.86
C GLY A 122 32.28 3.74 -3.39
N GLY A 123 31.02 3.51 -3.73
CA GLY A 123 30.04 4.49 -4.15
C GLY A 123 29.36 5.25 -3.00
N ARG A 124 28.36 6.06 -3.35
CA ARG A 124 27.61 6.89 -2.39
C ARG A 124 26.42 6.14 -1.80
N ALA A 125 26.67 5.30 -0.80
CA ALA A 125 25.64 4.50 -0.10
C ALA A 125 24.40 5.30 0.34
N LEU A 126 24.61 6.46 0.98
CA LEU A 126 23.51 7.33 1.41
C LEU A 126 22.67 7.86 0.24
N GLY A 127 23.29 8.09 -0.92
CA GLY A 127 22.59 8.53 -2.12
C GLY A 127 21.70 7.44 -2.70
N ALA A 128 22.20 6.19 -2.76
CA ALA A 128 21.43 5.03 -3.21
C ALA A 128 20.25 4.75 -2.26
N LEU A 129 20.48 4.80 -0.95
CA LEU A 129 19.42 4.64 0.05
C LEU A 129 18.34 5.72 -0.11
N ALA A 130 18.74 6.99 -0.21
CA ALA A 130 17.82 8.10 -0.36
C ALA A 130 16.98 7.98 -1.64
N ALA A 131 17.59 7.56 -2.76
CA ALA A 131 16.88 7.34 -4.02
C ALA A 131 15.85 6.20 -3.91
N GLY A 132 16.21 5.08 -3.28
CA GLY A 132 15.27 3.97 -3.06
C GLY A 132 14.08 4.35 -2.17
N LEU A 133 14.30 5.14 -1.13
CA LEU A 133 13.25 5.62 -0.21
C LEU A 133 12.30 6.66 -0.83
N MET A 134 12.59 7.21 -2.02
CA MET A 134 11.65 8.06 -2.76
C MET A 134 10.52 7.27 -3.41
N ARG A 135 10.53 5.94 -3.33
CA ARG A 135 9.44 5.10 -3.84
C ARG A 135 8.12 5.40 -3.12
N PRO A 136 7.06 5.78 -3.84
CA PRO A 136 5.81 6.23 -3.24
C PRO A 136 5.07 5.11 -2.51
N GLU A 137 5.27 3.86 -2.91
CA GLU A 137 4.65 2.70 -2.26
C GLU A 137 5.13 2.50 -0.82
N ILE A 138 6.36 2.90 -0.51
CA ILE A 138 6.90 2.91 0.86
C ILE A 138 6.10 3.89 1.73
N TRP A 139 5.80 5.08 1.18
CA TRP A 139 5.03 6.10 1.88
C TRP A 139 3.55 5.72 2.02
N LEU A 140 2.98 5.06 1.01
CA LEU A 140 1.64 4.50 1.10
C LEU A 140 1.56 3.37 2.13
N PHE A 141 2.60 2.55 2.27
CA PHE A 141 2.71 1.56 3.33
C PHE A 141 2.65 2.20 4.71
N PHE A 142 3.46 3.24 4.97
CA PHE A 142 3.38 3.97 6.24
C PHE A 142 2.00 4.60 6.46
N SER A 143 1.37 5.10 5.39
CA SER A 143 0.02 5.67 5.43
C SER A 143 -1.07 4.63 5.72
N ALA A 144 -0.81 3.34 5.43
CA ALA A 144 -1.70 2.23 5.73
C ALA A 144 -1.60 1.73 7.19
N LEU A 145 -0.55 2.09 7.94
CA LEU A 145 -0.36 1.64 9.32
C LEU A 145 -1.51 2.01 10.28
N PRO A 146 -2.08 3.22 10.27
CA PRO A 146 -3.22 3.55 11.14
C PRO A 146 -4.42 2.64 10.86
N LEU A 147 -4.65 2.32 9.59
CA LEU A 147 -5.73 1.44 9.16
C LEU A 147 -5.47 0.00 9.62
N ALA A 148 -4.23 -0.47 9.51
CA ALA A 148 -3.81 -1.76 10.03
C ALA A 148 -4.00 -1.87 11.54
N LEU A 149 -3.52 -0.89 12.31
CA LEU A 149 -3.69 -0.89 13.77
C LEU A 149 -5.17 -0.91 14.18
N ALA A 150 -6.02 -0.16 13.47
CA ALA A 150 -7.46 -0.13 13.73
C ALA A 150 -8.16 -1.45 13.38
N SER A 151 -7.86 -2.06 12.23
CA SER A 151 -8.50 -3.30 11.77
C SER A 151 -8.02 -4.53 12.55
N TRP A 152 -6.71 -4.67 12.74
CA TRP A 152 -6.11 -5.81 13.43
C TRP A 152 -6.38 -5.78 14.93
N GLY A 153 -6.37 -4.58 15.54
CA GLY A 153 -6.74 -4.42 16.93
C GLY A 153 -8.20 -4.81 17.22
N HIS A 154 -9.09 -4.65 16.24
CA HIS A 154 -10.48 -5.12 16.34
C HIS A 154 -10.57 -6.65 16.27
N VAL A 155 -9.88 -7.27 15.31
CA VAL A 155 -9.89 -8.73 15.09
C VAL A 155 -9.25 -9.47 16.27
N LEU A 156 -8.04 -9.08 16.68
CA LEU A 156 -7.30 -9.78 17.74
C LEU A 156 -7.98 -9.66 19.12
N ARG A 157 -8.66 -8.54 19.40
CA ARG A 157 -9.44 -8.39 20.64
C ARG A 157 -10.73 -9.22 20.65
N LYS A 158 -11.22 -9.63 19.47
CA LYS A 158 -12.39 -10.50 19.35
C LYS A 158 -12.07 -11.94 19.72
N GLU A 159 -10.83 -12.40 19.54
CA GLU A 159 -10.41 -13.76 19.89
C GLU A 159 -9.94 -13.93 21.34
N ALA A 160 -9.65 -12.82 22.04
CA ALA A 160 -9.22 -12.84 23.44
C ALA A 160 -10.37 -12.80 24.47
N ARG A 161 -11.64 -12.90 24.02
CA ARG A 161 -12.86 -12.90 24.85
C ARG A 161 -13.73 -14.10 24.50
#